data_AF-A0A2W6WZN2-F1
#
_entry.id   AF-A0A2W6WZN2-F1
#
_cell.length_a   1.000
_cell.length_b   1.000
_cell.length_c   1.000
_cell.angle_alpha   90.00
_cell.angle_beta   90.00
_cell.angle_gamma   90.00
#
_symmetry.space_group_name_H-M   'P 1'
#
loop_
_entity.id
_entity.type
_entity.pdbx_description
1 polymer ?
#
loop_
_entity_poly.entity_id
_entity_poly.type
_entity_poly.pdbx_seq_one_letter_code
_entity_poly.pdbx_strand_id
1 'polypeptide(L)'
;MMDRRHALAGMVAMFGAGLFAPLARAAGVMPAAGVIDQGAPSLQLFTPDQRALMTALCERILPATDTPGAIEAGVPAYIEKLLADWSVAEDRDPIIAGLAEIDARSWQDYKIPATKASAAQHDALLTLAMNDQIPKGEEFFEAFRQMVIVGYYTSEIGITQEREYLPVPGEYNGAFPYSQVNKVYSA
;
A
#
# COMPACT_ATOMS: atom_id res chain seq x y z
N MET A 1 -21.47 38.20 5.20
CA MET A 1 -20.75 37.90 3.94
C MET A 1 -21.25 36.56 3.44
N MET A 2 -21.64 36.45 2.17
CA MET A 2 -22.19 35.22 1.62
C MET A 2 -21.05 34.22 1.35
N ASP A 3 -21.22 32.98 1.78
CA ASP A 3 -20.25 31.90 1.55
C ASP A 3 -20.25 31.49 0.07
N ARG A 4 -19.05 31.28 -0.51
CA ARG A 4 -18.86 31.00 -1.93
C ARG A 4 -19.61 29.75 -2.38
N ARG A 5 -19.68 28.73 -1.52
CA ARG A 5 -20.39 27.47 -1.83
C ARG A 5 -21.89 27.70 -1.99
N HIS A 6 -22.47 28.54 -1.14
CA HIS A 6 -23.89 28.88 -1.17
C HIS A 6 -24.24 29.73 -2.40
N ALA A 7 -23.36 30.67 -2.77
CA ALA A 7 -23.54 31.47 -3.99
C ALA A 7 -23.48 30.61 -5.26
N LEU A 8 -22.54 29.67 -5.35
CA LEU A 8 -22.41 28.75 -6.49
C LEU A 8 -23.58 27.76 -6.56
N ALA A 9 -24.00 27.20 -5.41
CA ALA A 9 -25.18 26.34 -5.34
C ALA A 9 -26.46 27.06 -5.81
N GLY A 10 -26.64 28.32 -5.41
CA GLY A 10 -27.75 29.15 -5.86
C GLY A 10 -27.74 29.43 -7.37
N MET A 11 -26.57 29.69 -7.95
CA MET A 11 -26.43 29.90 -9.41
C MET A 11 -26.74 28.62 -10.20
N VAL A 12 -26.27 27.45 -9.74
CA VAL A 12 -26.56 26.16 -10.38
C VAL A 12 -28.05 25.82 -10.29
N ALA A 13 -28.70 26.12 -9.15
CA ALA A 13 -30.13 25.90 -8.96
C ALA A 13 -30.99 26.83 -9.84
N MET A 14 -30.58 28.08 -10.02
CA MET A 14 -31.34 29.07 -10.80
C MET A 14 -31.24 28.91 -12.31
N PHE A 15 -30.07 28.54 -12.83
CA PHE A 15 -29.84 28.43 -14.29
C PHE A 15 -29.91 26.99 -14.80
N GLY A 16 -29.87 26.00 -13.91
CA GLY A 16 -29.87 24.58 -14.23
C GLY A 16 -28.57 24.12 -14.91
N ALA A 17 -28.20 22.86 -14.71
CA ALA A 17 -27.06 22.25 -15.41
C ALA A 17 -27.33 22.02 -16.92
N GLY A 18 -28.57 22.19 -17.38
CA GLY A 18 -29.05 21.74 -18.69
C GLY A 18 -28.65 22.61 -19.89
N LEU A 19 -28.21 23.85 -19.70
CA LEU A 19 -27.89 24.77 -20.81
C LEU A 19 -26.52 24.51 -21.44
N PHE A 20 -25.63 23.85 -20.73
CA PHE A 20 -24.33 23.44 -21.23
C PHE A 20 -24.27 21.92 -21.22
N ALA A 21 -24.44 21.32 -22.39
CA ALA A 21 -24.37 19.87 -22.55
C ALA A 21 -23.16 19.25 -21.83
N PRO A 22 -21.94 19.83 -21.84
CA PRO A 22 -20.81 19.31 -21.07
C PRO A 22 -21.02 19.32 -19.55
N LEU A 23 -21.65 20.35 -19.00
CA LEU A 23 -21.95 20.46 -17.56
C LEU A 23 -23.13 19.56 -17.16
N ALA A 24 -24.14 19.41 -18.02
CA ALA A 24 -25.22 18.43 -17.82
C ALA A 24 -24.68 16.99 -17.85
N ARG A 25 -23.73 16.71 -18.76
CA ARG A 25 -23.03 15.42 -18.79
C ARG A 25 -22.18 15.23 -17.54
N ALA A 26 -21.43 16.24 -17.10
CA ALA A 26 -20.63 16.18 -15.87
C ALA A 26 -21.48 16.04 -14.60
N ALA A 27 -22.65 16.69 -14.53
CA ALA A 27 -23.58 16.59 -13.40
C ALA A 27 -24.43 15.30 -13.42
N GLY A 28 -24.75 14.79 -14.62
CA GLY A 28 -25.41 13.48 -14.82
C GLY A 28 -24.46 12.29 -14.68
N VAL A 29 -23.15 12.53 -14.81
CA VAL A 29 -22.08 11.67 -14.32
C VAL A 29 -21.73 12.15 -12.91
N MET A 30 -22.69 12.09 -11.98
CA MET A 30 -22.28 11.81 -10.61
C MET A 30 -21.53 10.50 -10.70
N PRO A 31 -20.24 10.41 -10.30
CA PRO A 31 -19.67 9.11 -10.15
C PRO A 31 -20.54 8.40 -9.11
N ALA A 32 -21.21 7.33 -9.54
CA ALA A 32 -21.62 6.26 -8.63
C ALA A 32 -20.39 5.54 -8.04
N ALA A 33 -19.17 6.01 -8.33
CA ALA A 33 -18.01 5.69 -7.51
C ALA A 33 -18.16 6.43 -6.19
N GLY A 34 -18.40 5.68 -5.12
CA GLY A 34 -18.34 6.22 -3.76
C GLY A 34 -17.06 7.02 -3.56
N VAL A 35 -17.13 8.01 -2.68
CA VAL A 35 -15.93 8.71 -2.19
C VAL A 35 -14.89 7.66 -1.81
N ILE A 36 -13.67 7.74 -2.35
CA ILE A 36 -12.58 6.85 -1.97
C ILE A 36 -12.40 7.02 -0.46
N ASP A 37 -12.73 5.97 0.29
CA ASP A 37 -12.63 6.00 1.74
C ASP A 37 -11.15 5.92 2.15
N GLN A 38 -10.58 7.08 2.46
CA GLN A 38 -9.23 7.22 3.00
C GLN A 38 -9.17 6.93 4.51
N GLY A 39 -10.29 6.50 5.11
CA GLY A 39 -10.39 6.16 6.52
C GLY A 39 -9.84 4.77 6.85
N ALA A 40 -10.19 4.30 8.06
CA ALA A 40 -9.77 3.01 8.57
C ALA A 40 -10.29 1.84 7.68
N PRO A 41 -9.66 0.65 7.74
CA PRO A 41 -10.19 -0.56 7.10
C PRO A 41 -11.66 -0.80 7.43
N SER A 42 -12.44 -1.24 6.44
CA SER A 42 -13.89 -1.49 6.59
C SER A 42 -14.18 -2.61 7.61
N LEU A 43 -13.21 -3.49 7.83
CA LEU A 43 -13.22 -4.51 8.86
C LEU A 43 -11.84 -4.59 9.54
N GLN A 44 -11.83 -4.89 10.84
CA GLN A 44 -10.59 -5.18 11.55
C GLN A 44 -10.13 -6.57 11.15
N LEU A 45 -9.30 -6.65 10.12
CA LEU A 45 -8.88 -7.93 9.54
C LEU A 45 -7.84 -8.63 10.42
N PHE A 46 -6.86 -7.86 10.89
CA PHE A 46 -5.77 -8.40 11.70
C PHE A 46 -6.03 -8.19 13.19
N THR A 47 -5.70 -9.22 13.97
CA THR A 47 -5.53 -9.07 15.41
C THR A 47 -4.37 -8.12 15.73
N PRO A 48 -4.29 -7.56 16.94
CA PRO A 48 -3.16 -6.70 17.33
C PRO A 48 -1.80 -7.37 17.11
N ASP A 49 -1.68 -8.66 17.41
CA ASP A 49 -0.43 -9.41 17.21
C ASP A 49 -0.12 -9.64 15.73
N GLN A 50 -1.13 -9.96 14.91
CA GLN A 50 -0.95 -10.06 13.45
C GLN A 50 -0.53 -8.73 12.83
N ARG A 51 -1.08 -7.61 13.30
CA ARG A 51 -0.69 -6.27 12.82
C ARG A 51 0.75 -5.93 13.21
N ALA A 52 1.16 -6.29 14.43
CA ALA A 52 2.54 -6.12 14.89
C ALA A 52 3.50 -6.99 14.07
N LEU A 53 3.14 -8.25 13.80
CA LEU A 53 3.93 -9.13 12.96
C LEU A 53 4.00 -8.62 11.51
N MET A 54 2.87 -8.23 10.91
CA MET A 54 2.82 -7.63 9.58
C MET A 54 3.76 -6.43 9.46
N THR A 55 3.73 -5.55 10.47
CA THR A 55 4.63 -4.39 10.56
C THR A 55 6.10 -4.81 10.57
N ALA A 56 6.46 -5.77 11.43
CA ALA A 56 7.82 -6.26 11.53
C ALA A 56 8.31 -6.95 10.25
N LEU A 57 7.46 -7.71 9.57
CA LEU A 57 7.80 -8.37 8.31
C LEU A 57 7.94 -7.36 7.16
N CYS A 58 7.09 -6.33 7.09
CA CYS A 58 7.19 -5.28 6.07
C CYS A 58 8.57 -4.58 6.12
N GLU A 59 9.04 -4.30 7.33
CA GLU A 59 10.38 -3.74 7.57
C GLU A 59 11.51 -4.65 7.09
N ARG A 60 11.30 -5.97 7.04
CA ARG A 60 12.31 -6.89 6.50
C ARG A 60 12.36 -6.88 4.98
N ILE A 61 11.22 -6.65 4.32
CA ILE A 61 11.14 -6.61 2.86
C ILE A 61 11.72 -5.30 2.31
N LEU A 62 11.37 -4.16 2.92
CA LEU A 62 11.88 -2.83 2.55
C LEU A 62 12.26 -2.05 3.82
N PRO A 63 13.46 -2.30 4.38
CA PRO A 63 13.93 -1.60 5.57
C PRO A 63 14.28 -0.14 5.28
N ALA A 64 14.28 0.70 6.31
CA ALA A 64 14.84 2.04 6.20
C ALA A 64 16.35 1.98 5.91
N THR A 65 16.79 2.76 4.91
CA THR A 65 18.21 2.90 4.53
C THR A 65 18.56 4.38 4.42
N ASP A 66 19.05 4.83 3.26
CA ASP A 66 19.23 6.26 2.96
C ASP A 66 17.87 6.95 2.74
N THR A 67 16.81 6.16 2.52
CA THR A 67 15.41 6.59 2.39
C THR A 67 14.53 5.88 3.43
N PRO A 68 13.38 6.47 3.82
CA PRO A 68 12.47 5.83 4.77
C PRO A 68 11.94 4.50 4.24
N GLY A 69 11.70 3.53 5.13
CA GLY A 69 11.31 2.17 4.79
C GLY A 69 9.79 1.97 4.67
N ALA A 70 9.38 0.70 4.62
CA ALA A 70 7.98 0.30 4.50
C ALA A 70 7.10 0.81 5.65
N ILE A 71 7.64 0.86 6.87
CA ILE A 71 6.89 1.35 8.03
C ILE A 71 6.58 2.83 7.87
N GLU A 72 7.59 3.66 7.57
CA GLU A 72 7.41 5.09 7.39
C GLU A 72 6.52 5.43 6.19
N ALA A 73 6.58 4.61 5.13
CA ALA A 73 5.70 4.70 3.98
C ALA A 73 4.24 4.26 4.25
N GLY A 74 3.92 3.80 5.46
CA GLY A 74 2.56 3.40 5.85
C GLY A 74 2.10 2.07 5.24
N VAL A 75 3.02 1.26 4.72
CA VAL A 75 2.73 0.00 4.03
C VAL A 75 1.92 -0.99 4.88
N PRO A 76 2.20 -1.19 6.18
CA PRO A 76 1.43 -2.15 6.98
C PRO A 76 -0.07 -1.81 7.05
N ALA A 77 -0.40 -0.51 7.18
CA ALA A 77 -1.79 -0.04 7.21
C ALA A 77 -2.44 -0.14 5.82
N TYR A 78 -1.68 0.15 4.77
CA TYR A 78 -2.11 -0.04 3.38
C TYR A 78 -2.50 -1.50 3.11
N ILE A 79 -1.69 -2.47 3.54
CA ILE A 79 -1.98 -3.90 3.32
C ILE A 79 -3.28 -4.31 4.01
N GLU A 80 -3.48 -3.91 5.27
CA GLU A 80 -4.73 -4.24 5.98
C GLU A 80 -5.96 -3.60 5.31
N LYS A 81 -5.85 -2.34 4.86
CA LYS A 81 -6.93 -1.65 4.13
C LYS A 81 -7.22 -2.33 2.78
N LEU A 82 -6.20 -2.69 2.02
CA LEU A 82 -6.31 -3.42 0.76
C LEU A 82 -7.06 -4.74 0.94
N LEU A 83 -6.67 -5.52 1.94
CA LEU A 83 -7.24 -6.83 2.22
C LEU A 83 -8.64 -6.76 2.86
N ALA A 84 -8.95 -5.68 3.58
CA ALA A 84 -10.27 -5.47 4.14
C ALA A 84 -11.29 -5.06 3.08
N ASP A 85 -10.90 -4.16 2.18
CA ASP A 85 -11.86 -3.42 1.36
C ASP A 85 -11.93 -3.89 -0.09
N TRP A 86 -10.85 -4.47 -0.63
CA TRP A 86 -10.72 -4.72 -2.07
C TRP A 86 -10.36 -6.16 -2.44
N SER A 87 -9.75 -6.94 -1.55
CA SER A 87 -9.40 -8.33 -1.88
C SER A 87 -10.60 -9.27 -1.81
N VAL A 88 -10.61 -10.27 -2.68
CA VAL A 88 -11.47 -11.45 -2.52
C VAL A 88 -10.86 -12.44 -1.51
N ALA A 89 -11.65 -13.41 -1.05
CA ALA A 89 -11.19 -14.37 -0.04
C ALA A 89 -9.98 -15.19 -0.53
N GLU A 90 -9.95 -15.52 -1.82
CA GLU A 90 -8.89 -16.28 -2.47
C GLU A 90 -7.52 -15.59 -2.37
N ASP A 91 -7.48 -14.26 -2.42
CA ASP A 91 -6.24 -13.48 -2.29
C ASP A 91 -5.90 -13.16 -0.84
N ARG A 92 -6.92 -13.06 0.01
CA ARG A 92 -6.79 -12.65 1.42
C ARG A 92 -6.37 -13.78 2.34
N ASP A 93 -6.99 -14.94 2.18
CA ASP A 93 -6.82 -16.07 3.07
C ASP A 93 -5.38 -16.60 3.09
N PRO A 94 -4.63 -16.64 1.96
CA PRO A 94 -3.21 -16.99 1.96
C PRO A 94 -2.34 -16.04 2.82
N ILE A 95 -2.65 -14.73 2.85
CA ILE A 95 -1.92 -13.77 3.69
C ILE A 95 -2.14 -14.07 5.18
N ILE A 96 -3.38 -14.30 5.59
CA ILE A 96 -3.73 -14.59 6.98
C ILE A 96 -3.13 -15.94 7.41
N ALA A 97 -3.26 -16.95 6.57
CA ALA A 97 -2.69 -18.28 6.81
C ALA A 97 -1.17 -18.21 6.92
N GLY A 98 -0.50 -17.51 6.01
CA GLY A 98 0.95 -17.36 6.04
C GLY A 98 1.47 -16.64 7.28
N LEU A 99 0.78 -15.60 7.78
CA LEU A 99 1.13 -14.99 9.07
C LEU A 99 1.04 -16.00 10.23
N ALA A 100 0.03 -16.86 10.23
CA ALA A 100 -0.13 -17.90 11.24
C ALA A 100 0.97 -18.97 11.12
N GLU A 101 1.35 -19.38 9.91
CA GLU A 101 2.44 -20.34 9.67
C GLU A 101 3.82 -19.76 10.06
N ILE A 102 4.05 -18.47 9.82
CA ILE A 102 5.26 -17.78 10.30
C ILE A 102 5.32 -17.78 11.83
N ASP A 103 4.21 -17.49 12.52
CA ASP A 103 4.15 -17.55 13.98
C ASP A 103 4.35 -18.96 14.53
N ALA A 104 3.68 -19.95 13.93
CA ALA A 104 3.83 -21.36 14.28
C ALA A 104 5.29 -21.81 14.09
N ARG A 105 5.93 -21.40 12.99
CA ARG A 105 7.33 -21.72 12.73
C ARG A 105 8.28 -21.04 13.70
N SER A 106 7.99 -19.82 14.12
CA SER A 106 8.77 -19.15 15.18
C SER A 106 8.71 -19.92 16.50
N TRP A 107 7.54 -20.45 16.88
CA TRP A 107 7.43 -21.31 18.07
C TRP A 107 8.21 -22.62 17.94
N GLN A 108 8.24 -23.20 16.74
CA GLN A 108 9.00 -24.43 16.46
C GLN A 108 10.51 -24.19 16.53
N ASP A 109 11.02 -23.13 15.91
CA ASP A 109 12.46 -22.91 15.78
C ASP A 109 13.05 -22.17 16.98
N TYR A 110 12.32 -21.19 17.52
CA TYR A 110 12.85 -20.24 18.51
C TYR A 110 12.11 -20.23 19.86
N LYS A 111 10.99 -20.96 19.97
CA LYS A 111 10.20 -21.08 21.21
C LYS A 111 9.67 -19.73 21.72
N ILE A 112 9.45 -18.80 20.81
CA ILE A 112 8.89 -17.46 21.05
C ILE A 112 7.85 -17.14 19.97
N PRO A 113 6.85 -16.29 20.27
CA PRO A 113 5.94 -15.80 19.24
C PRO A 113 6.72 -14.98 18.21
N ALA A 114 6.30 -15.00 16.94
CA ALA A 114 6.99 -14.28 15.87
C ALA A 114 6.97 -12.76 16.09
N THR A 115 6.00 -12.22 16.83
CA THR A 115 5.98 -10.80 17.23
C THR A 115 7.15 -10.39 18.13
N LYS A 116 7.83 -11.36 18.77
CA LYS A 116 9.01 -11.16 19.62
C LYS A 116 10.30 -11.66 18.98
N ALA A 117 10.23 -12.22 17.77
CA ALA A 117 11.41 -12.62 17.03
C ALA A 117 12.25 -11.39 16.65
N SER A 118 13.57 -11.57 16.65
CA SER A 118 14.54 -10.57 16.20
C SER A 118 14.50 -10.41 14.68
N ALA A 119 15.06 -9.32 14.15
CA ALA A 119 15.15 -9.08 12.72
C ALA A 119 15.80 -10.25 11.95
N ALA A 120 16.89 -10.82 12.46
CA ALA A 120 17.55 -11.98 11.85
C ALA A 120 16.68 -13.24 11.86
N GLN A 121 15.85 -13.42 12.90
CA GLN A 121 14.89 -14.52 12.95
C GLN A 121 13.72 -14.31 11.99
N HIS A 122 13.24 -13.07 11.83
CA HIS A 122 12.26 -12.74 10.78
C HIS A 122 12.81 -13.03 9.39
N ASP A 123 14.07 -12.66 9.11
CA ASP A 123 14.73 -12.96 7.83
C ASP A 123 14.78 -14.46 7.57
N ALA A 124 15.14 -15.24 8.59
CA ALA A 124 15.15 -16.69 8.50
C ALA A 124 13.74 -17.27 8.23
N LEU A 125 12.72 -16.78 8.94
CA LEU A 125 11.32 -17.20 8.76
C LEU A 125 10.80 -16.85 7.36
N LEU A 126 11.08 -15.65 6.86
CA LEU A 126 10.74 -15.23 5.50
C LEU A 126 11.50 -16.03 4.44
N THR A 127 12.77 -16.39 4.71
CA THR A 127 13.56 -17.26 3.81
C THR A 127 12.96 -18.66 3.74
N LEU A 128 12.47 -19.20 4.86
CA LEU A 128 11.77 -20.49 4.88
C LEU A 128 10.46 -20.41 4.07
N ALA A 129 9.71 -19.31 4.19
CA ALA A 129 8.52 -19.09 3.37
C ALA A 129 8.86 -18.98 1.89
N MET A 130 9.83 -18.15 1.52
CA MET A 130 10.29 -17.97 0.14
C MET A 130 10.71 -19.29 -0.53
N ASN A 131 11.33 -20.20 0.22
CA ASN A 131 11.78 -21.51 -0.30
C ASN A 131 10.73 -22.62 -0.17
N ASP A 132 9.47 -22.28 0.15
CA ASP A 132 8.36 -23.20 0.40
C ASP A 132 8.67 -24.28 1.47
N GLN A 133 9.43 -23.92 2.49
CA GLN A 133 9.83 -24.80 3.60
C GLN A 133 8.91 -24.69 4.82
N ILE A 134 7.78 -24.00 4.66
CA ILE A 134 6.62 -23.99 5.56
C ILE A 134 5.37 -24.20 4.69
N PRO A 135 4.24 -24.67 5.25
CA PRO A 135 3.03 -24.90 4.47
C PRO A 135 2.60 -23.67 3.67
N LYS A 136 2.54 -23.80 2.33
CA LYS A 136 2.18 -22.72 1.39
C LYS A 136 3.03 -21.45 1.57
N GLY A 137 4.30 -21.63 1.93
CA GLY A 137 5.20 -20.52 2.21
C GLY A 137 5.45 -19.65 0.98
N GLU A 138 5.64 -20.25 -0.19
CA GLU A 138 5.94 -19.51 -1.42
C GLU A 138 4.71 -18.68 -1.87
N GLU A 139 3.52 -19.27 -1.81
CA GLU A 139 2.23 -18.61 -2.10
C GLU A 139 2.05 -17.35 -1.23
N PHE A 140 2.31 -17.47 0.08
CA PHE A 140 2.30 -16.35 0.99
C PHE A 140 3.38 -15.30 0.68
N PHE A 141 4.64 -15.74 0.57
CA PHE A 141 5.79 -14.85 0.47
C PHE A 141 5.73 -13.99 -0.79
N GLU A 142 5.40 -14.58 -1.94
CA GLU A 142 5.31 -13.83 -3.20
C GLU A 142 4.19 -12.78 -3.15
N ALA A 143 2.99 -13.16 -2.68
CA ALA A 143 1.88 -12.23 -2.55
C ALA A 143 2.20 -11.11 -1.56
N PHE A 144 2.71 -11.45 -0.37
CA PHE A 144 3.10 -10.50 0.67
C PHE A 144 4.17 -9.52 0.17
N ARG A 145 5.25 -10.03 -0.43
CA ARG A 145 6.36 -9.22 -0.96
C ARG A 145 5.85 -8.26 -2.04
N GLN A 146 4.99 -8.71 -2.94
CA GLN A 146 4.40 -7.85 -3.98
C GLN A 146 3.54 -6.75 -3.38
N MET A 147 2.70 -7.05 -2.38
CA MET A 147 1.90 -6.04 -1.69
C MET A 147 2.78 -4.98 -1.00
N VAL A 148 3.90 -5.40 -0.39
CA VAL A 148 4.85 -4.46 0.23
C VAL A 148 5.49 -3.54 -0.81
N ILE A 149 5.99 -4.10 -1.91
CA ILE A 149 6.62 -3.34 -3.00
C ILE A 149 5.63 -2.35 -3.61
N VAL A 150 4.41 -2.80 -3.92
CA VAL A 150 3.36 -1.94 -4.49
C VAL A 150 2.98 -0.84 -3.51
N GLY A 151 2.74 -1.17 -2.24
CA GLY A 151 2.41 -0.19 -1.20
C GLY A 151 3.50 0.87 -1.06
N TYR A 152 4.77 0.47 -1.09
CA TYR A 152 5.88 1.41 -0.98
C TYR A 152 6.02 2.31 -2.21
N TYR A 153 6.10 1.75 -3.42
CA TYR A 153 6.36 2.53 -4.64
C TYR A 153 5.13 3.29 -5.17
N THR A 154 3.96 3.13 -4.54
CA THR A 154 2.78 3.98 -4.75
C THR A 154 2.57 5.00 -3.63
N SER A 155 3.39 4.96 -2.57
CA SER A 155 3.39 5.96 -1.50
C SER A 155 4.10 7.25 -1.93
N GLU A 156 3.81 8.34 -1.22
CA GLU A 156 4.52 9.61 -1.39
C GLU A 156 6.03 9.45 -1.16
N ILE A 157 6.45 8.69 -0.14
CA ILE A 157 7.87 8.42 0.14
C ILE A 157 8.54 7.70 -1.04
N GLY A 158 7.93 6.61 -1.52
CA GLY A 158 8.49 5.84 -2.64
C GLY A 158 8.56 6.62 -3.95
N ILE A 159 7.62 7.56 -4.17
CA ILE A 159 7.59 8.40 -5.38
C ILE A 159 8.54 9.60 -5.28
N THR A 160 8.62 10.26 -4.12
CA THR A 160 9.27 11.57 -3.99
C THR A 160 10.65 11.53 -3.34
N GLN A 161 10.97 10.49 -2.57
CA GLN A 161 12.23 10.39 -1.84
C GLN A 161 13.12 9.28 -2.38
N GLU A 162 12.55 8.10 -2.63
CA GLU A 162 13.29 6.98 -3.23
C GLU A 162 13.60 7.21 -4.71
N ARG A 163 12.66 7.82 -5.44
CA ARG A 163 12.79 8.12 -6.87
C ARG A 163 13.08 9.60 -7.11
N GLU A 164 13.62 9.89 -8.29
CA GLU A 164 13.81 11.27 -8.72
C GLU A 164 12.49 11.82 -9.26
N TYR A 165 11.80 12.61 -8.44
CA TYR A 165 10.47 13.11 -8.78
C TYR A 165 10.53 14.28 -9.75
N LEU A 166 9.98 14.08 -10.95
CA LEU A 166 9.90 15.03 -12.03
C LEU A 166 8.44 15.21 -12.47
N PRO A 167 7.65 16.06 -11.78
CA PRO A 167 6.20 16.20 -12.01
C PRO A 167 5.84 16.74 -13.40
N VAL A 168 6.80 17.41 -14.06
CA VAL A 168 6.66 17.89 -15.44
C VAL A 168 7.85 17.36 -16.23
N PRO A 169 7.78 16.13 -16.77
CA PRO A 169 8.84 15.59 -17.58
C PRO A 169 8.99 16.44 -18.84
N GLY A 170 10.17 17.04 -18.99
CA GLY A 170 10.53 17.80 -20.19
C GLY A 170 10.90 16.87 -21.34
N GLU A 171 12.02 17.14 -22.00
CA GLU A 171 12.53 16.28 -23.07
C GLU A 171 13.05 14.94 -22.52
N TYR A 172 12.75 13.85 -23.23
CA TYR A 172 13.31 12.53 -22.94
C TYR A 172 14.74 12.40 -23.50
N ASN A 173 15.71 12.13 -22.63
CA ASN A 173 17.09 11.84 -23.02
C ASN A 173 17.46 10.38 -22.70
N GLY A 174 17.37 9.50 -23.70
CA GLY A 174 17.72 8.08 -23.54
C GLY A 174 19.22 7.80 -23.37
N ALA A 175 20.09 8.78 -23.61
CA ALA A 175 21.54 8.67 -23.42
C ALA A 175 22.02 9.32 -22.10
N PHE A 176 21.08 9.74 -21.23
CA PHE A 176 21.42 10.39 -19.97
C PHE A 176 22.15 9.40 -19.03
N PRO A 177 23.37 9.73 -18.54
CA PRO A 177 24.13 8.79 -17.71
C PRO A 177 23.45 8.56 -16.35
N TYR A 178 23.15 7.30 -16.03
CA TYR A 178 22.55 6.91 -14.74
C TYR A 178 23.35 7.43 -13.54
N SER A 179 24.68 7.44 -13.64
CA SER A 179 25.59 7.87 -12.57
C SER A 179 25.41 9.32 -12.11
N GLN A 180 24.72 10.17 -12.88
CA GLN A 180 24.43 11.55 -12.50
C GLN A 180 23.23 11.68 -11.56
N VAL A 181 22.32 10.70 -11.55
CA VAL A 181 21.07 10.73 -10.77
C VAL A 181 21.04 9.61 -9.73
N ASN A 182 21.61 8.45 -10.06
CA ASN A 182 21.65 7.24 -9.23
C ASN A 182 20.28 6.78 -8.70
N LYS A 183 19.19 7.25 -9.33
CA LYS A 183 17.80 6.96 -9.02
C LYS A 183 17.01 6.82 -10.31
N VAL A 184 15.86 6.16 -10.21
CA VAL A 184 14.88 6.07 -11.31
C VAL A 184 13.95 7.27 -11.22
N TYR A 185 13.61 7.87 -12.35
CA TYR A 185 12.64 8.97 -12.41
C TYR A 185 11.20 8.50 -12.13
N SER A 186 10.43 9.34 -11.46
CA SER A 186 8.98 9.25 -11.29
C SER A 186 8.32 10.53 -11.82
N ALA A 187 7.09 10.43 -12.34
CA ALA A 187 6.29 11.55 -12.81
C ALA A 187 5.07 11.75 -11.91
#